data_AF-A0A178V2F8-F1
#
_entry.id   AF-A0A178V2F8-F1
#
_cell.length_a   1.000
_cell.length_b   1.000
_cell.length_c   1.000
_cell.angle_alpha   90.00
_cell.angle_beta   90.00
_cell.angle_gamma   90.00
#
_symmetry.space_group_name_H-M   'P 1'
#
loop_
_entity.id
_entity.type
_entity.pdbx_description
1 polymer ?
#
loop_
_entity_poly.entity_id
_entity_poly.type
_entity_poly.pdbx_seq_one_letter_code
_entity_poly.pdbx_strand_id
1 'polypeptide(L)'
;MMNGKELKPREDMLIRFTLWRIQGSLVVPRGIGDAQLKKWVIAEPETKISRVEHDHEFLILASHGLWDKVSNQEAVDIARPFCLRTEKPLLLAACKKLVDLSASRGSFDDISVMLIPLRQFFRVIFKVSSSKANSIERDIAISVTRDGRFSSYLARGGPGWLLSRIEEDKRR
;
A
#
# COMPACT_ATOMS: atom_id res chain seq x y z
N MET A 1 -0.80 -26.89 -2.27
CA MET A 1 -0.11 -26.32 -3.46
C MET A 1 -1.14 -25.54 -4.25
N MET A 2 -1.14 -24.20 -4.18
CA MET A 2 -1.97 -23.37 -5.05
C MET A 2 -1.06 -22.48 -5.89
N ASN A 3 -1.11 -22.72 -7.21
CA ASN A 3 -0.39 -21.97 -8.23
C ASN A 3 -0.84 -20.51 -8.20
N GLY A 4 0.03 -19.62 -7.71
CA GLY A 4 -0.09 -18.19 -7.91
C GLY A 4 0.11 -17.91 -9.40
N LYS A 5 -0.98 -17.76 -10.14
CA LYS A 5 -0.91 -17.31 -11.53
C LYS A 5 -0.46 -15.86 -11.53
N GLU A 6 0.78 -15.64 -11.93
CA GLU A 6 1.31 -14.34 -12.31
C GLU A 6 0.43 -13.81 -13.45
N LEU A 7 -0.41 -12.81 -13.17
CA LEU A 7 -1.25 -12.17 -14.18
C LEU A 7 -0.35 -11.26 -15.04
N LYS A 8 0.23 -11.83 -16.09
CA LYS A 8 0.94 -11.04 -17.11
C LYS A 8 -0.08 -10.28 -17.97
N PRO A 9 0.04 -8.94 -18.10
CA PRO A 9 -0.80 -8.18 -19.03
C PRO A 9 -0.59 -8.67 -20.46
N ARG A 10 -1.63 -8.63 -21.30
CA ARG A 10 -1.49 -8.95 -22.73
C ARG A 10 -0.65 -7.86 -23.42
N GLU A 11 0.30 -8.27 -24.26
CA GLU A 11 1.32 -7.39 -24.88
C GLU A 11 0.72 -6.31 -25.79
N ASP A 12 -0.49 -6.53 -26.33
CA ASP A 12 -1.24 -5.62 -27.20
C ASP A 12 -1.76 -4.36 -26.48
N MET A 13 -1.70 -4.32 -25.15
CA MET A 13 -2.30 -3.27 -24.32
C MET A 13 -1.28 -2.33 -23.66
N LEU A 14 0.00 -2.67 -23.76
CA LEU A 14 1.07 -1.97 -23.07
C LEU A 14 1.76 -0.97 -24.01
N ILE A 15 1.68 0.31 -23.68
CA ILE A 15 2.44 1.35 -24.40
C ILE A 15 3.69 1.66 -23.59
N ARG A 16 4.87 1.59 -24.22
CA ARG A 16 6.17 1.81 -23.57
C ARG A 16 6.73 3.19 -23.94
N PHE A 17 6.77 4.09 -22.96
CA PHE A 17 7.54 5.33 -23.03
C PHE A 17 8.85 5.15 -22.24
N THR A 18 8.77 5.06 -20.89
CA THR A 18 9.87 4.73 -19.97
C THR A 18 9.50 3.60 -19.00
N LEU A 19 8.22 3.47 -18.67
CA LEU A 19 7.62 2.35 -17.93
C LEU A 19 6.44 1.77 -18.73
N TRP A 20 6.04 0.54 -18.41
CA TRP A 20 4.87 -0.10 -18.99
C TRP A 20 3.59 0.56 -18.47
N ARG A 21 2.70 0.98 -19.38
CA ARG A 21 1.43 1.62 -19.02
C ARG A 21 0.24 0.90 -19.65
N ILE A 22 -0.80 0.67 -18.85
CA ILE A 22 -2.12 0.20 -19.29
C ILE A 22 -2.80 1.35 -20.04
N GLN A 23 -3.11 1.14 -21.33
CA GLN A 23 -3.73 2.15 -22.20
C GLN A 23 -2.96 3.49 -22.21
N GLY A 24 -1.64 3.46 -22.00
CA GLY A 24 -0.80 4.67 -21.94
C GLY A 24 -0.99 5.54 -20.68
N SER A 25 -1.89 5.18 -19.76
CA SER A 25 -2.27 6.02 -18.63
C SER A 25 -1.69 5.52 -17.29
N LEU A 26 -1.99 4.28 -16.91
CA LEU A 26 -1.67 3.77 -15.56
C LEU A 26 -0.47 2.80 -15.56
N VAL A 27 0.47 2.99 -14.63
CA VAL A 27 1.70 2.18 -14.53
C VAL A 27 1.49 0.87 -13.75
N VAL A 28 0.45 0.80 -12.91
CA VAL A 28 0.20 -0.33 -12.02
C VAL A 28 -0.98 -1.19 -12.49
N PRO A 29 -0.89 -2.53 -12.39
CA PRO A 29 -1.97 -3.44 -12.76
C PRO A 29 -3.05 -3.58 -11.68
N ARG A 30 -2.80 -3.02 -10.48
CA ARG A 30 -3.74 -3.03 -9.36
C ARG A 30 -3.88 -1.63 -8.78
N GLY A 31 -5.10 -1.27 -8.43
CA GLY A 31 -5.39 0.04 -7.86
C GLY A 31 -6.83 0.15 -7.41
N ILE A 32 -7.07 0.99 -6.42
CA ILE A 32 -8.40 1.46 -6.04
C ILE A 32 -8.67 2.72 -6.89
N GLY A 33 -9.89 2.90 -7.39
CA GLY A 33 -10.16 4.00 -8.35
C GLY A 33 -10.13 3.54 -9.80
N ASP A 34 -9.80 4.46 -10.70
CA ASP A 34 -9.59 4.19 -12.14
C ASP A 34 -10.74 3.39 -12.79
N ALA A 35 -11.97 3.82 -12.53
CA ALA A 35 -13.22 3.20 -12.98
C ALA A 35 -13.20 2.77 -14.46
N GLN A 36 -12.68 3.66 -15.31
CA GLN A 36 -12.61 3.48 -16.75
C GLN A 36 -11.63 2.37 -17.16
N LEU A 37 -10.65 2.07 -16.30
CA LEU A 37 -9.62 1.05 -16.52
C LEU A 37 -9.90 -0.25 -15.78
N LYS A 38 -11.01 -0.39 -15.04
CA LYS A 38 -11.36 -1.62 -14.27
C LYS A 38 -11.55 -2.88 -15.11
N LYS A 39 -11.63 -2.78 -16.44
CA LYS A 39 -11.52 -3.94 -17.34
C LYS A 39 -10.13 -4.61 -17.28
N TRP A 40 -9.12 -3.88 -16.81
CA TRP A 40 -7.70 -4.25 -16.84
C TRP A 40 -7.00 -4.06 -15.49
N VAL A 41 -7.52 -3.16 -14.64
CA VAL A 41 -6.99 -2.85 -13.32
C VAL A 41 -7.87 -3.52 -12.26
N ILE A 42 -7.31 -4.48 -11.55
CA ILE A 42 -7.99 -5.17 -10.45
C ILE A 42 -7.85 -4.36 -9.16
N ALA A 43 -8.87 -4.42 -8.30
CA ALA A 43 -8.83 -3.72 -7.01
C ALA A 43 -8.53 -4.67 -5.84
N GLU A 44 -8.52 -5.97 -6.10
CA GLU A 44 -8.22 -7.01 -5.13
C GLU A 44 -6.74 -6.96 -4.72
N PRO A 45 -6.44 -6.77 -3.42
CA PRO A 45 -5.06 -6.73 -2.96
C PRO A 45 -4.44 -8.12 -2.99
N GLU A 46 -3.11 -8.15 -3.09
CA GLU A 46 -2.35 -9.34 -2.72
C GLU A 46 -2.19 -9.37 -1.20
N THR A 47 -2.36 -10.55 -0.61
CA THR A 47 -2.30 -10.71 0.83
C THR A 47 -1.32 -11.79 1.24
N LYS A 48 -0.56 -11.53 2.30
CA LYS A 48 0.41 -12.46 2.86
C LYS A 48 0.30 -12.46 4.38
N ILE A 49 0.24 -13.67 4.94
CA ILE A 49 0.30 -13.88 6.39
C ILE A 49 1.72 -14.35 6.71
N SER A 50 2.39 -13.60 7.57
CA SER A 50 3.74 -13.94 8.05
C SER A 50 3.72 -13.92 9.57
N ARG A 51 4.33 -14.94 10.18
CA ARG A 51 4.56 -14.95 11.62
C ARG A 51 5.72 -14.02 11.94
N VAL A 52 5.56 -13.19 12.97
CA VAL A 52 6.66 -12.39 13.50
C VAL A 52 7.46 -13.27 14.44
N GLU A 53 8.71 -13.50 14.07
CA GLU A 53 9.70 -14.20 14.89
C GLU A 53 10.53 -13.20 15.70
N HIS A 54 11.28 -13.70 16.68
CA HIS A 54 12.05 -12.88 17.63
C HIS A 54 13.22 -12.13 16.99
N ASP A 55 13.67 -12.57 15.82
CA ASP A 55 14.71 -11.94 15.00
C ASP A 55 14.17 -10.82 14.09
N HIS A 56 12.84 -10.70 13.93
CA HIS A 56 12.24 -9.59 13.21
C HIS A 56 12.21 -8.32 14.07
N GLU A 57 13.07 -7.36 13.72
CA GLU A 57 13.27 -6.16 14.54
C GLU A 57 12.19 -5.09 14.33
N PHE A 58 11.87 -4.79 13.08
CA PHE A 58 10.94 -3.74 12.68
C PHE A 58 10.38 -3.98 11.27
N LEU A 59 9.31 -3.27 10.93
CA LEU A 59 8.70 -3.23 9.60
C LEU A 59 8.77 -1.80 9.03
N ILE A 60 9.18 -1.69 7.77
CA ILE A 60 9.15 -0.43 7.00
C ILE A 60 8.01 -0.53 5.98
N LEU A 61 7.08 0.41 6.01
CA LEU A 61 6.10 0.63 4.95
C LEU A 61 6.40 1.99 4.32
N ALA A 62 6.44 2.06 3.00
CA ALA A 62 6.68 3.33 2.31
C ALA A 62 6.05 3.37 0.92
N SER A 63 5.84 4.59 0.41
CA SER A 63 5.36 4.84 -0.95
C SER A 63 6.44 4.54 -2.00
N HIS A 64 6.02 4.48 -3.27
CA HIS A 64 6.94 4.28 -4.40
C HIS A 64 8.06 5.32 -4.43
N GLY A 65 7.76 6.58 -4.08
CA GLY A 65 8.74 7.66 -3.99
C GLY A 65 9.95 7.35 -3.10
N LEU A 66 9.86 6.45 -2.09
CA LEU A 66 11.04 5.96 -1.36
C LEU A 66 11.76 4.86 -2.15
N TRP A 67 11.02 3.79 -2.51
CA TRP A 67 11.60 2.56 -3.06
C TRP A 67 12.17 2.71 -4.47
N ASP A 68 11.83 3.78 -5.18
CA ASP A 68 12.48 4.15 -6.45
C ASP A 68 13.93 4.59 -6.27
N LYS A 69 14.28 5.19 -5.12
CA LYS A 69 15.61 5.78 -4.86
C LYS A 69 16.41 5.06 -3.79
N VAL A 70 15.78 4.27 -2.94
CA VAL A 70 16.39 3.63 -1.76
C VAL A 70 16.15 2.13 -1.80
N SER A 71 17.23 1.35 -1.69
CA SER A 71 17.13 -0.12 -1.68
C SER A 71 16.62 -0.65 -0.34
N ASN A 72 16.07 -1.87 -0.34
CA ASN A 72 15.58 -2.52 0.88
C ASN A 72 16.65 -2.60 1.98
N GLN A 73 17.88 -3.03 1.63
CA GLN A 73 18.96 -3.19 2.59
C GLN A 73 19.42 -1.84 3.15
N GLU A 74 19.55 -0.84 2.28
CA GLU A 74 19.91 0.52 2.71
C GLU A 74 18.88 1.12 3.66
N ALA A 75 17.59 0.94 3.38
CA ALA A 75 16.53 1.39 4.27
C ALA A 75 16.62 0.73 5.65
N VAL A 76 16.94 -0.56 5.69
CA VAL A 76 17.18 -1.32 6.93
C VAL A 76 18.39 -0.77 7.68
N ASP A 77 19.51 -0.53 7.01
CA ASP A 77 20.74 -0.05 7.64
C ASP A 77 20.58 1.36 8.21
N ILE A 78 19.77 2.19 7.56
CA ILE A 78 19.42 3.53 8.05
C ILE A 78 18.48 3.47 9.25
N ALA A 79 17.46 2.60 9.22
CA ALA A 79 16.43 2.54 10.26
C ALA A 79 16.90 1.80 11.52
N ARG A 80 17.69 0.73 11.37
CA ARG A 80 18.08 -0.18 12.46
C ARG A 80 18.70 0.53 13.68
N PRO A 81 19.65 1.49 13.54
CA PRO A 81 20.23 2.17 14.70
C PRO A 81 19.20 2.93 15.55
N PHE A 82 18.12 3.40 14.94
CA PHE A 82 17.05 4.14 15.62
C PHE A 82 16.01 3.20 16.23
N CYS A 83 15.84 2.00 15.69
CA CYS A 83 14.92 0.99 16.21
C CYS A 83 15.42 0.28 17.48
N LEU A 84 16.69 0.43 17.84
CA LEU A 84 17.25 -0.13 19.09
C LEU A 84 16.58 0.45 20.34
N ARG A 85 16.13 1.70 20.26
CA ARG A 85 15.44 2.42 21.32
C ARG A 85 14.06 2.77 20.79
N THR A 86 13.00 2.15 21.33
CA THR A 86 11.61 2.32 20.89
C THR A 86 10.99 3.67 21.29
N GLU A 87 11.79 4.74 21.26
CA GLU A 87 11.39 6.10 21.59
C GLU A 87 10.82 6.78 20.33
N LYS A 88 9.60 7.32 20.41
CA LYS A 88 8.91 7.95 19.27
C LYS A 88 9.77 8.98 18.51
N PRO A 89 10.53 9.88 19.17
CA PRO A 89 11.36 10.87 18.46
C PRO A 89 12.44 10.23 17.58
N LEU A 90 13.02 9.11 18.01
CA LEU A 90 14.07 8.41 17.26
C LEU A 90 13.50 7.74 16.00
N LEU A 91 12.31 7.13 16.12
CA LEU A 91 11.63 6.54 14.97
C LEU A 91 11.24 7.60 13.93
N LEU A 92 10.76 8.76 14.38
CA LEU A 92 10.47 9.89 13.50
C LEU A 92 11.73 10.42 12.81
N ALA A 93 12.85 10.49 13.52
CA ALA A 93 14.14 10.87 12.93
C ALA A 93 14.60 9.88 11.85
N ALA A 94 14.39 8.57 12.07
CA ALA A 94 14.68 7.54 11.07
C ALA A 94 13.81 7.71 9.81
N CYS A 95 12.50 7.88 9.98
CA CYS A 95 11.59 8.15 8.86
C CYS A 95 12.00 9.41 8.09
N LYS A 96 12.30 10.50 8.80
CA LYS A 96 12.76 11.75 8.18
C LYS A 96 14.05 11.55 7.39
N LYS A 97 15.01 10.79 7.94
CA LYS A 97 16.28 10.50 7.25
C LYS A 97 16.06 9.70 5.96
N LEU A 98 15.12 8.75 5.95
CA LEU A 98 14.75 8.00 4.74
C LEU A 98 14.09 8.89 3.69
N VAL A 99 13.18 9.79 4.12
CA VAL A 99 12.54 10.78 3.24
C VAL A 99 13.57 11.73 2.65
N ASP A 100 14.43 12.32 3.48
CA ASP A 100 15.48 13.25 3.06
C ASP A 100 16.46 12.58 2.09
N LEU A 101 16.81 11.31 2.32
CA LEU A 101 17.68 10.56 1.42
C LEU A 101 17.05 10.40 0.03
N SER A 102 15.80 9.95 -0.04
CA SER A 102 15.12 9.81 -1.34
C SER A 102 14.96 11.16 -2.04
N ALA A 103 14.59 12.21 -1.31
CA ALA A 103 14.48 13.57 -1.84
C ALA A 103 15.83 14.07 -2.39
N SER A 104 16.93 13.87 -1.65
CA SER A 104 18.28 14.27 -2.08
C SER A 104 18.78 13.53 -3.33
N ARG A 105 18.22 12.36 -3.61
CA ARG A 105 18.46 11.57 -4.83
C ARG A 105 17.57 11.97 -6.00
N GLY A 106 16.84 13.09 -5.89
CA GLY A 106 15.99 13.60 -6.95
C GLY A 106 14.71 12.79 -7.14
N SER A 107 14.11 12.28 -6.06
CA SER A 107 12.74 11.79 -6.12
C SER A 107 11.78 12.95 -6.37
N PHE A 108 10.91 12.81 -7.37
CA PHE A 108 9.90 13.81 -7.74
C PHE A 108 8.48 13.38 -7.33
N ASP A 109 8.36 12.25 -6.62
CA ASP A 109 7.10 11.67 -6.17
C ASP A 109 6.84 12.00 -4.70
N ASP A 110 5.60 11.84 -4.23
CA ASP A 110 5.27 12.00 -2.82
C ASP A 110 5.92 10.86 -2.00
N ILE A 111 6.67 11.24 -0.97
CA ILE A 111 7.39 10.29 -0.12
C ILE A 111 6.71 10.17 1.24
N SER A 112 6.21 8.97 1.54
CA SER A 112 5.64 8.63 2.85
C SER A 112 6.34 7.40 3.41
N VAL A 113 6.72 7.44 4.69
CA VAL A 113 7.43 6.35 5.37
C VAL A 113 6.85 6.12 6.76
N MET A 114 6.55 4.86 7.09
CA MET A 114 6.11 4.39 8.39
C MET A 114 7.05 3.30 8.88
N LEU A 115 7.57 3.49 10.10
CA LEU A 115 8.46 2.56 10.77
C LEU A 115 7.78 1.98 12.01
N ILE A 116 7.72 0.66 12.08
CA ILE A 116 6.98 -0.08 13.10
C ILE A 116 7.94 -1.02 13.82
N PRO A 117 8.38 -0.70 15.05
CA PRO A 117 9.17 -1.63 15.86
C PRO A 117 8.34 -2.86 16.19
N LEU A 118 8.88 -4.06 15.94
CA LEU A 118 8.15 -5.33 16.13
C LEU A 118 8.38 -5.96 17.51
N ARG A 119 9.52 -5.69 18.15
CA ARG A 119 9.88 -6.24 19.48
C ARG A 119 8.90 -5.90 20.59
N GLN A 120 8.09 -4.85 20.44
CA GLN A 120 7.06 -4.45 21.40
C GLN A 120 5.75 -5.24 21.25
N PHE A 121 5.61 -6.05 20.21
CA PHE A 121 4.40 -6.83 19.95
C PHE A 121 4.67 -8.31 20.22
N PHE A 122 3.97 -8.88 21.20
CA PHE A 122 3.99 -10.33 21.47
C PHE A 122 3.47 -11.14 20.28
N ARG A 123 2.58 -10.54 19.47
CA ARG A 123 2.03 -11.15 18.26
C ARG A 123 1.49 -10.07 17.32
N VAL A 124 2.02 -9.99 16.10
CA VAL A 124 1.43 -9.22 15.00
C VAL A 124 0.74 -10.18 14.05
N ILE A 125 -0.55 -10.00 13.82
CA ILE A 125 -1.32 -10.78 12.85
C ILE A 125 -1.81 -9.84 11.76
N PHE A 126 -1.28 -9.99 10.56
CA PHE A 126 -1.90 -9.42 9.36
C PHE A 126 -3.07 -10.32 8.99
N LYS A 127 -4.24 -10.06 9.58
CA LYS A 127 -5.45 -10.80 9.21
C LYS A 127 -5.94 -10.29 7.87
N VAL A 128 -5.97 -11.20 6.90
CA VAL A 128 -6.78 -11.05 5.70
C VAL A 128 -8.23 -11.18 6.14
N SER A 129 -9.04 -10.15 5.92
CA SER A 129 -10.47 -10.39 5.94
C SER A 129 -10.78 -11.25 4.70
N SER A 130 -11.53 -12.34 4.89
CA SER A 130 -11.88 -13.26 3.80
C SER A 130 -12.44 -12.49 2.60
N SER A 131 -12.40 -13.10 1.41
CA SER A 131 -13.10 -12.55 0.25
C SER A 131 -14.60 -12.33 0.51
N LYS A 132 -15.20 -12.77 1.62
CA LYS A 132 -16.56 -12.39 2.04
C LYS A 132 -16.58 -11.28 3.10
N ALA A 133 -15.54 -11.21 3.95
CA ALA A 133 -15.39 -10.23 5.01
C ALA A 133 -14.85 -8.88 4.51
N ASN A 134 -14.23 -8.83 3.33
CA ASN A 134 -13.71 -7.57 2.78
C ASN A 134 -14.78 -6.76 2.02
N SER A 135 -15.95 -6.65 2.65
CA SER A 135 -17.03 -5.84 2.13
C SER A 135 -16.59 -4.38 2.03
N ILE A 136 -15.80 -3.89 2.99
CA ILE A 136 -15.24 -2.53 2.98
C ILE A 136 -14.26 -2.32 1.82
N GLU A 137 -13.28 -3.21 1.61
CA GLU A 137 -12.33 -3.07 0.49
C GLU A 137 -13.06 -3.11 -0.86
N ARG A 138 -14.07 -3.98 -1.00
CA ARG A 138 -14.95 -3.96 -2.18
C ARG A 138 -15.74 -2.67 -2.28
N ASP A 139 -16.33 -2.19 -1.20
CA ASP A 139 -17.13 -0.97 -1.20
C ASP A 139 -16.28 0.26 -1.56
N ILE A 140 -15.03 0.30 -1.12
CA ILE A 140 -14.03 1.30 -1.52
C ILE A 140 -13.72 1.15 -3.02
N ALA A 141 -13.38 -0.06 -3.46
CA ALA A 141 -13.08 -0.36 -4.86
C ALA A 141 -14.26 -0.12 -5.82
N ILE A 142 -15.50 -0.25 -5.35
CA ILE A 142 -16.75 -0.08 -6.10
C ILE A 142 -17.30 1.35 -5.94
N SER A 143 -16.90 2.13 -4.93
CA SER A 143 -17.30 3.55 -4.78
C SER A 143 -16.86 4.47 -5.95
N VAL A 144 -16.17 3.90 -6.93
CA VAL A 144 -15.68 4.54 -8.14
C VAL A 144 -16.34 3.89 -9.37
N THR A 145 -17.67 3.77 -9.40
CA THR A 145 -18.38 2.99 -10.45
C THR A 145 -18.35 3.60 -11.86
N ARG A 146 -18.62 2.68 -12.80
CA ARG A 146 -18.58 2.74 -14.28
C ARG A 146 -19.48 3.77 -14.98
N ASP A 147 -20.43 4.39 -14.29
CA ASP A 147 -21.57 5.09 -14.91
C ASP A 147 -21.40 6.61 -15.06
N GLY A 148 -20.22 7.15 -14.73
CA GLY A 148 -19.91 8.58 -14.90
C GLY A 148 -20.68 9.51 -13.96
N ARG A 149 -21.50 8.97 -13.06
CA ARG A 149 -22.14 9.71 -11.97
C ARG A 149 -21.16 9.78 -10.81
N PHE A 150 -20.91 10.99 -10.30
CA PHE A 150 -20.08 11.23 -9.12
C PHE A 150 -20.73 10.62 -7.87
N SER A 151 -20.60 9.31 -7.69
CA SER A 151 -20.74 8.65 -6.39
C SER A 151 -19.37 8.47 -5.74
N SER A 152 -18.45 9.42 -5.95
CA SER A 152 -17.12 9.41 -5.33
C SER A 152 -17.24 9.27 -3.80
N TYR A 153 -16.19 8.81 -3.13
CA TYR A 153 -16.15 8.75 -1.66
C TYR A 153 -16.68 10.04 -0.98
N LEU A 154 -16.49 11.21 -1.62
CA LEU A 154 -17.10 12.50 -1.24
C LEU A 154 -18.63 12.51 -1.25
N ALA A 155 -19.27 11.98 -2.30
CA ALA A 155 -20.73 11.89 -2.41
C ALA A 155 -21.34 10.90 -1.42
N ARG A 156 -20.52 9.97 -0.89
CA ARG A 156 -20.93 9.05 0.19
C ARG A 156 -20.74 9.64 1.59
N GLY A 157 -20.20 10.86 1.73
CA GLY A 157 -19.93 11.52 3.03
C GLY A 157 -18.45 11.77 3.32
N GLY A 158 -17.58 11.60 2.32
CA GLY A 158 -16.14 11.84 2.45
C GLY A 158 -15.45 10.84 3.41
N PRO A 159 -14.36 11.25 4.08
CA PRO A 159 -13.65 10.40 5.04
C PRO A 159 -14.54 9.84 6.17
N GLY A 160 -15.62 10.56 6.53
CA GLY A 160 -16.57 10.13 7.56
C GLY A 160 -17.34 8.87 7.19
N TRP A 161 -17.67 8.69 5.91
CA TRP A 161 -18.32 7.46 5.42
C TRP A 161 -17.47 6.22 5.65
N LEU A 162 -16.16 6.32 5.37
CA LEU A 162 -15.24 5.21 5.56
C LEU A 162 -15.14 4.85 7.04
N LEU A 163 -15.10 5.85 7.92
CA LEU A 163 -15.15 5.63 9.37
C LEU A 163 -16.42 4.89 9.80
N SER A 164 -17.59 5.38 9.39
CA SER A 164 -18.88 4.75 9.71
C SER A 164 -18.96 3.31 9.19
N ARG A 165 -18.46 3.07 7.97
CA ARG A 165 -18.44 1.73 7.38
C ARG A 165 -17.50 0.77 8.12
N ILE A 166 -16.33 1.26 8.57
CA ILE A 166 -15.40 0.50 9.42
C ILE A 166 -16.07 0.16 10.78
N GLU A 167 -16.82 1.08 11.36
CA GLU A 167 -17.54 0.86 12.62
C GLU A 167 -18.72 -0.10 12.48
N GLU A 168 -19.42 -0.11 11.36
CA GLU A 168 -20.47 -1.08 11.05
C GLU A 168 -19.94 -2.50 10.90
N ASP A 169 -18.80 -2.66 10.23
CA ASP A 169 -18.19 -3.97 10.01
C ASP A 169 -17.63 -4.55 11.32
N LYS A 170 -17.11 -3.71 12.23
CA LYS A 170 -16.72 -4.12 13.60
C LYS A 170 -17.88 -4.64 14.45
N ARG A 171 -19.13 -4.32 14.08
CA ARG A 171 -20.34 -4.75 14.80
C ARG A 171 -20.94 -6.06 14.27
N ARG A 172 -20.39 -6.63 13.20
CA ARG A 172 -20.79 -7.92 12.61
C ARG A 172 -19.83 -9.04 13.01
#